data_AF-A0A947QRV3-F1
#
_entry.id   AF-A0A947QRV3-F1
#
_cell.length_a   1.000
_cell.length_b   1.000
_cell.length_c   1.000
_cell.angle_alpha   90.00
_cell.angle_beta   90.00
_cell.angle_gamma   90.00
#
_symmetry.space_group_name_H-M   'P 1'
#
loop_
_entity.id
_entity.type
_entity.pdbx_description
1 polymer ?
#
loop_
_entity_poly.entity_id
_entity_poly.type
_entity_poly.pdbx_seq_one_letter_code
_entity_poly.pdbx_strand_id
1 'polypeptide(L)'
;MQRFKAVQNIFFSAFCFIAVCLLVPNSVKAGSIERDAWGADENIVVTKEEYAYPTKINLIVFKTADDYISNSDDFIRNFYYYFATRSGFGDFPFHYVVTWDGKVYGGNKLGAEAKIELGGESDALFIAYIPGSTGKLGAASAGSIKDILLESMNSYGISPKKVGIWQLGYELGEKGEMDKTQLVDADKEAKSDFAKLLDSIAGNYSPKKRTYKVEIVDVVVPKEKVKIGETAEVRIKVKNVGDYNIYSSTNVFISLKEGARSTFYLPSEWDSPYQVALLQSGERLALEEEKEIIVKVGVPLFPPEKSEDFVITDSGGNVLKNTSFKIRLSIDKGEQEIIEVTDNPVGYLNVRSTPGLGDVITKVVPGERFIVLETQDGYYKISANGKEGWVVSTYVEIV
;
A
#
# COMPACT_ATOMS: atom_id res chain seq x y z
N MET A 1 -20.81 -54.28 -36.95
CA MET A 1 -21.05 -52.86 -36.59
C MET A 1 -21.49 -52.83 -35.13
N GLN A 2 -20.65 -52.28 -34.25
CA GLN A 2 -20.96 -51.11 -33.39
C GLN A 2 -22.01 -51.42 -32.29
N ARG A 3 -21.77 -51.31 -30.97
CA ARG A 3 -20.93 -50.37 -30.20
C ARG A 3 -20.50 -50.91 -28.84
N PHE A 4 -19.48 -50.24 -28.34
CA PHE A 4 -18.64 -50.46 -27.17
C PHE A 4 -19.31 -50.21 -25.81
N LYS A 5 -18.77 -50.92 -24.81
CA LYS A 5 -18.81 -50.63 -23.37
C LYS A 5 -18.24 -49.25 -23.03
N ALA A 6 -18.82 -48.57 -22.06
CA ALA A 6 -18.10 -47.79 -21.04
C ALA A 6 -19.00 -47.57 -19.82
N VAL A 7 -18.68 -48.24 -18.72
CA VAL A 7 -19.14 -47.90 -17.37
C VAL A 7 -18.00 -47.10 -16.75
N GLN A 8 -18.21 -45.82 -16.47
CA GLN A 8 -17.25 -44.99 -15.76
C GLN A 8 -17.76 -44.72 -14.34
N ASN A 9 -16.96 -45.17 -13.38
CA ASN A 9 -17.08 -44.92 -11.96
C ASN A 9 -17.03 -43.42 -11.67
N ILE A 10 -18.02 -42.93 -10.93
CA ILE A 10 -17.99 -41.62 -10.31
C ILE A 10 -17.18 -41.75 -9.01
N PHE A 11 -15.95 -41.24 -9.02
CA PHE A 11 -15.18 -41.02 -7.81
C PHE A 11 -15.72 -39.77 -7.10
N PHE A 12 -16.25 -39.96 -5.90
CA PHE A 12 -16.58 -38.89 -4.97
C PHE A 12 -15.26 -38.31 -4.44
N SER A 13 -14.84 -37.15 -4.96
CA SER A 13 -13.75 -36.37 -4.36
C SER A 13 -14.35 -35.55 -3.22
N ALA A 14 -13.99 -35.92 -1.99
CA ALA A 14 -14.28 -35.13 -0.81
C ALA A 14 -13.50 -33.82 -0.89
N PHE A 15 -14.18 -32.74 -1.31
CA PHE A 15 -13.66 -31.39 -1.17
C PHE A 15 -13.67 -31.03 0.32
N CYS A 16 -12.51 -31.20 0.96
CA CYS A 16 -12.27 -30.67 2.28
C CYS A 16 -12.25 -29.14 2.14
N PHE A 17 -13.38 -28.50 2.44
CA PHE A 17 -13.46 -27.05 2.62
C PHE A 17 -12.60 -26.72 3.85
N ILE A 18 -11.33 -26.40 3.62
CA ILE A 18 -10.56 -25.66 4.60
C ILE A 18 -11.21 -24.29 4.62
N ALA A 19 -12.02 -24.04 5.65
CA ALA A 19 -12.39 -22.69 6.02
C ALA A 19 -11.08 -21.96 6.32
N VAL A 20 -10.60 -21.20 5.34
CA VAL A 20 -9.63 -20.15 5.60
C VAL A 20 -10.39 -19.18 6.50
N CYS A 21 -10.16 -19.28 7.81
CA CYS A 21 -10.46 -18.19 8.71
C CYS A 21 -9.65 -17.00 8.19
N LEU A 22 -10.28 -16.16 7.37
CA LEU A 22 -9.77 -14.85 7.06
C LEU A 22 -9.59 -14.16 8.42
N LEU A 23 -8.33 -14.04 8.84
CA LEU A 23 -7.96 -13.26 10.01
C LEU A 23 -8.44 -11.83 9.71
N VAL A 24 -9.57 -11.45 10.31
CA VAL A 24 -10.08 -10.10 10.25
C VAL A 24 -8.94 -9.18 10.70
N PRO A 25 -8.57 -8.15 9.92
CA PRO A 25 -7.50 -7.25 10.31
C PRO A 25 -7.78 -6.71 11.70
N ASN A 26 -6.76 -6.77 12.56
CA ASN A 26 -6.78 -6.44 13.98
C ASN A 26 -7.83 -5.36 14.30
N SER A 27 -8.95 -5.80 14.88
CA SER A 27 -9.97 -4.91 15.43
C SER A 27 -9.31 -3.98 16.46
N VAL A 28 -9.65 -2.70 16.39
CA VAL A 28 -9.43 -1.77 17.51
C VAL A 28 -10.14 -2.42 18.72
N LYS A 29 -9.39 -2.73 19.77
CA LYS A 29 -9.77 -3.67 20.85
C LYS A 29 -10.60 -3.02 21.96
N ALA A 30 -10.95 -1.75 21.89
CA ALA A 30 -11.81 -1.08 22.87
C ALA A 30 -13.24 -1.58 22.72
N GLY A 31 -13.53 -2.70 23.39
CA GLY A 31 -14.84 -3.01 23.94
C GLY A 31 -16.03 -2.95 22.97
N SER A 32 -15.80 -2.96 21.65
CA SER A 32 -16.86 -2.90 20.69
C SER A 32 -17.58 -4.24 20.66
N ILE A 33 -18.90 -4.19 20.67
CA ILE A 33 -19.76 -5.35 20.48
C ILE A 33 -19.57 -5.81 19.05
N GLU A 34 -19.08 -7.04 18.89
CA GLU A 34 -18.85 -7.66 17.59
C GLU A 34 -20.17 -7.88 16.83
N ARG A 35 -20.09 -7.96 15.50
CA ARG A 35 -21.26 -8.09 14.60
C ARG A 35 -22.15 -9.27 14.96
N ASP A 36 -21.55 -10.43 15.22
CA ASP A 36 -22.26 -11.63 15.64
C ASP A 36 -22.98 -11.43 16.99
N ALA A 37 -22.37 -10.65 17.90
CA ALA A 37 -22.91 -10.42 19.24
C ALA A 37 -24.11 -9.46 19.26
N TRP A 38 -24.16 -8.46 18.37
CA TRP A 38 -25.35 -7.59 18.24
C TRP A 38 -26.38 -8.08 17.21
N GLY A 39 -26.04 -9.13 16.46
CA GLY A 39 -26.94 -9.80 15.53
C GLY A 39 -27.01 -9.12 14.16
N ALA A 40 -25.85 -8.77 13.59
CA ALA A 40 -25.76 -8.32 12.20
C ALA A 40 -26.21 -9.44 11.26
N ASP A 41 -27.13 -9.14 10.35
CA ASP A 41 -27.54 -10.10 9.33
C ASP A 41 -26.50 -10.14 8.20
N GLU A 42 -25.63 -11.14 8.23
CA GLU A 42 -24.57 -11.31 7.23
C GLU A 42 -25.08 -11.71 5.84
N ASN A 43 -26.35 -12.12 5.71
CA ASN A 43 -26.93 -12.54 4.43
C ASN A 43 -27.32 -11.37 3.52
N ILE A 44 -27.44 -10.16 4.08
CA ILE A 44 -27.77 -8.94 3.34
C ILE A 44 -26.52 -8.13 2.96
N VAL A 45 -25.33 -8.60 3.32
CA VAL A 45 -24.07 -7.93 3.00
C VAL A 45 -23.74 -8.07 1.51
N VAL A 46 -23.58 -6.93 0.85
CA VAL A 46 -23.14 -6.83 -0.54
C VAL A 46 -21.99 -5.80 -0.61
N THR A 47 -20.82 -6.18 -0.12
CA THR A 47 -19.64 -5.30 -0.05
C THR A 47 -18.51 -5.84 -0.90
N LYS A 48 -17.87 -4.96 -1.67
CA LYS A 48 -16.62 -5.26 -2.36
C LYS A 48 -15.49 -5.25 -1.32
N GLU A 49 -14.65 -6.28 -1.32
CA GLU A 49 -13.52 -6.38 -0.38
C GLU A 49 -12.41 -5.38 -0.74
N GLU A 50 -12.60 -4.14 -0.31
CA GLU A 50 -11.63 -3.07 -0.46
C GLU A 50 -11.13 -2.62 0.92
N TYR A 51 -9.83 -2.37 0.99
CA TYR A 51 -9.16 -2.01 2.23
C TYR A 51 -8.31 -0.77 2.03
N ALA A 52 -8.27 0.09 3.03
CA ALA A 52 -7.44 1.28 3.04
C ALA A 52 -6.87 1.52 4.44
N TYR A 53 -5.65 2.05 4.50
CA TYR A 53 -5.09 2.52 5.76
C TYR A 53 -5.68 3.90 6.10
N PRO A 54 -6.46 4.05 7.19
CA PRO A 54 -7.14 5.30 7.48
C PRO A 54 -6.14 6.40 7.87
N THR A 55 -6.30 7.57 7.28
CA THR A 55 -5.40 8.72 7.48
C THR A 55 -6.03 9.86 8.30
N LYS A 56 -7.33 9.77 8.53
CA LYS A 56 -8.20 10.72 9.24
C LYS A 56 -9.38 9.98 9.89
N ILE A 57 -10.04 10.63 10.84
CA ILE A 57 -11.27 10.11 11.47
C ILE A 57 -12.39 11.11 11.19
N ASN A 58 -13.54 10.60 10.75
CA ASN A 58 -14.75 11.38 10.58
C ASN A 58 -15.78 10.90 11.61
N LEU A 59 -16.00 11.70 12.64
CA LEU A 59 -17.05 11.49 13.63
C LEU A 59 -18.37 12.05 13.09
N ILE A 60 -19.32 11.18 12.81
CA ILE A 60 -20.62 11.50 12.21
C ILE A 60 -21.67 11.54 13.31
N VAL A 61 -22.09 12.74 13.67
CA VAL A 61 -23.08 12.99 14.72
C VAL A 61 -24.46 12.99 14.09
N PHE A 62 -25.29 12.00 14.40
CA PHE A 62 -26.68 11.97 13.97
C PHE A 62 -27.53 12.93 14.80
N LYS A 63 -28.71 13.26 14.29
CA LYS A 63 -29.76 13.93 15.07
C LYS A 63 -30.70 12.87 15.65
N THR A 64 -31.31 13.19 16.77
CA THR A 64 -32.34 12.34 17.38
C THR A 64 -33.50 12.17 16.42
N ALA A 65 -33.97 10.93 16.27
CA ALA A 65 -35.18 10.63 15.51
C ALA A 65 -36.44 10.98 16.30
N ASP A 66 -37.49 11.41 15.59
CA ASP A 66 -38.80 11.70 16.20
C ASP A 66 -39.42 10.44 16.85
N ASP A 67 -39.21 9.27 16.23
CA ASP A 67 -39.65 7.95 16.73
C ASP A 67 -38.52 7.22 17.47
N TYR A 68 -38.08 7.79 18.60
CA TYR A 68 -36.94 7.29 19.37
C TYR A 68 -37.12 5.85 19.89
N ILE A 69 -36.31 4.92 19.39
CA ILE A 69 -36.23 3.54 19.90
C ILE A 69 -35.31 3.52 21.12
N SER A 70 -35.86 3.19 22.30
CA SER A 70 -35.12 3.26 23.57
C SER A 70 -34.09 2.13 23.78
N ASN A 71 -34.21 1.02 23.05
CA ASN A 71 -33.25 -0.08 23.08
C ASN A 71 -32.21 0.09 21.95
N SER A 72 -30.93 0.17 22.33
CA SER A 72 -29.82 0.39 21.41
C SER A 72 -29.54 -0.80 20.49
N ASP A 73 -29.73 -2.04 20.94
CA ASP A 73 -29.48 -3.25 20.13
C ASP A 73 -30.53 -3.36 19.00
N ASP A 74 -31.80 -3.10 19.33
CA ASP A 74 -32.88 -3.08 18.34
C ASP A 74 -32.73 -1.92 17.35
N PHE A 75 -32.32 -0.75 17.84
CA PHE A 75 -32.03 0.39 16.98
C PHE A 75 -30.93 0.04 15.98
N ILE A 76 -29.79 -0.51 16.45
CA ILE A 76 -28.65 -0.81 15.59
C ILE A 76 -28.99 -1.85 14.52
N ARG A 77 -29.79 -2.87 14.81
CA ARG A 77 -30.24 -3.83 13.79
C ARG A 77 -31.09 -3.19 12.70
N ASN A 78 -32.00 -2.29 13.07
CA ASN A 78 -32.82 -1.57 12.09
C ASN A 78 -31.99 -0.55 11.29
N PHE A 79 -31.10 0.16 11.97
CA PHE A 79 -30.15 1.10 11.37
C PHE A 79 -29.25 0.37 10.36
N TYR A 80 -28.78 -0.82 10.72
CA TYR A 80 -28.01 -1.70 9.85
C TYR A 80 -28.78 -2.10 8.61
N TYR A 81 -29.98 -2.65 8.80
CA TYR A 81 -30.84 -3.08 7.70
C TYR A 81 -31.12 -1.94 6.71
N TYR A 82 -31.36 -0.73 7.20
CA TYR A 82 -31.57 0.45 6.36
C TYR A 82 -30.37 0.73 5.46
N PHE A 83 -29.15 0.83 6.02
CA PHE A 83 -27.96 1.15 5.22
C PHE A 83 -27.57 0.02 4.27
N ALA A 84 -27.65 -1.23 4.72
CA ALA A 84 -27.29 -2.38 3.91
C ALA A 84 -28.27 -2.61 2.74
N THR A 85 -29.57 -2.35 2.92
CA THR A 85 -30.60 -2.73 1.91
C THR A 85 -31.31 -1.57 1.23
N ARG A 86 -31.43 -0.41 1.87
CA ARG A 86 -32.24 0.72 1.38
C ARG A 86 -31.39 1.88 0.86
N SER A 87 -30.26 2.15 1.51
CA SER A 87 -29.37 3.27 1.14
C SER A 87 -28.34 2.91 0.06
N GLY A 88 -28.28 1.64 -0.37
CA GLY A 88 -27.41 1.19 -1.45
C GLY A 88 -25.94 0.98 -1.07
N PHE A 89 -25.58 1.03 0.21
CA PHE A 89 -24.20 0.80 0.66
C PHE A 89 -23.82 -0.68 0.73
N GLY A 90 -24.80 -1.59 0.80
CA GLY A 90 -24.57 -3.02 0.89
C GLY A 90 -24.05 -3.51 2.25
N ASP A 91 -23.58 -2.63 3.13
CA ASP A 91 -23.23 -2.87 4.54
C ASP A 91 -23.25 -1.52 5.29
N PHE A 92 -22.84 -1.49 6.55
CA PHE A 92 -22.66 -0.23 7.27
C PHE A 92 -21.58 0.64 6.61
N PRO A 93 -21.87 1.93 6.34
CA PRO A 93 -20.88 2.91 5.91
C PRO A 93 -20.11 3.52 7.10
N PHE A 94 -20.07 2.81 8.22
CA PHE A 94 -19.36 3.22 9.44
C PHE A 94 -18.48 2.07 9.90
N HIS A 95 -17.32 2.39 10.44
CA HIS A 95 -16.43 1.40 11.06
C HIS A 95 -16.91 1.09 12.47
N TYR A 96 -17.44 2.10 13.17
CA TYR A 96 -18.02 1.95 14.51
C TYR A 96 -19.29 2.80 14.63
N VAL A 97 -20.22 2.33 15.45
CA VAL A 97 -21.41 3.10 15.84
C VAL A 97 -21.47 3.17 17.36
N VAL A 98 -21.58 4.37 17.92
CA VAL A 98 -21.74 4.60 19.36
C VAL A 98 -23.16 5.09 19.61
N THR A 99 -23.87 4.44 20.53
CA THR A 99 -25.24 4.84 20.92
C THR A 99 -25.24 5.64 22.22
N TRP A 100 -26.37 6.30 22.49
CA TRP A 100 -26.58 7.19 23.64
C TRP A 100 -26.31 6.56 25.02
N ASP A 101 -26.46 5.24 25.13
CA ASP A 101 -26.22 4.45 26.35
C ASP A 101 -24.74 4.08 26.53
N GLY A 102 -23.87 4.50 25.61
CA GLY A 102 -22.43 4.27 25.66
C GLY A 102 -21.98 2.94 25.07
N LYS A 103 -22.88 2.15 24.47
CA LYS A 103 -22.44 0.96 23.72
C LYS A 103 -21.74 1.36 22.42
N VAL A 104 -20.68 0.62 22.09
CA VAL A 104 -19.92 0.74 20.84
C VAL A 104 -20.15 -0.53 20.04
N TYR A 105 -20.59 -0.42 18.80
CA TYR A 105 -20.85 -1.54 17.91
C TYR A 105 -19.84 -1.55 16.78
N GLY A 106 -19.31 -2.73 16.47
CA GLY A 106 -18.56 -2.95 15.23
C GLY A 106 -19.47 -2.72 14.04
N GLY A 107 -19.04 -1.83 13.14
CA GLY A 107 -19.77 -1.44 11.94
C GLY A 107 -19.49 -2.38 10.79
N ASN A 108 -18.84 -1.90 9.72
CA ASN A 108 -18.56 -2.65 8.50
C ASN A 108 -17.85 -3.99 8.73
N LYS A 109 -18.24 -5.01 7.96
CA LYS A 109 -17.73 -6.39 8.04
C LYS A 109 -16.22 -6.51 7.86
N LEU A 110 -15.63 -5.65 7.02
CA LEU A 110 -14.19 -5.67 6.77
C LEU A 110 -13.38 -5.02 7.91
N GLY A 111 -14.07 -4.51 8.93
CA GLY A 111 -13.48 -3.97 10.15
C GLY A 111 -12.91 -2.57 9.96
N ALA A 112 -11.93 -2.22 10.78
CA ALA A 112 -11.38 -0.88 10.92
C ALA A 112 -10.56 -0.39 9.71
N GLU A 113 -10.17 -1.29 8.82
CA GLU A 113 -9.42 -0.99 7.59
C GLU A 113 -10.28 -1.13 6.32
N ALA A 114 -11.61 -1.25 6.48
CA ALA A 114 -12.56 -1.24 5.38
C ALA A 114 -12.41 0.07 4.57
N LYS A 115 -12.26 -0.03 3.25
CA LYS A 115 -12.34 1.16 2.41
C LYS A 115 -13.80 1.53 2.23
N ILE A 116 -14.22 2.60 2.91
CA ILE A 116 -15.57 3.16 2.79
C ILE A 116 -15.48 4.50 2.06
N GLU A 117 -16.38 4.69 1.11
CA GLU A 117 -16.64 5.99 0.50
C GLU A 117 -17.93 6.56 1.09
N LEU A 118 -17.82 7.69 1.79
CA LEU A 118 -18.98 8.33 2.41
C LEU A 118 -18.90 9.84 2.28
N GLY A 119 -19.86 10.40 1.55
CA GLY A 119 -19.96 11.85 1.35
C GLY A 119 -18.76 12.49 0.70
N GLY A 120 -18.17 11.81 -0.30
CA GLY A 120 -16.97 12.27 -1.01
C GLY A 120 -15.66 12.02 -0.27
N GLU A 121 -15.72 11.52 0.96
CA GLU A 121 -14.55 11.17 1.75
C GLU A 121 -14.22 9.68 1.59
N SER A 122 -12.93 9.39 1.48
CA SER A 122 -12.35 8.04 1.49
C SER A 122 -11.08 8.01 2.36
N ASP A 123 -10.50 6.81 2.53
CA ASP A 123 -9.28 6.58 3.31
C ASP A 123 -9.37 7.15 4.74
N ALA A 124 -10.57 7.04 5.33
CA ALA A 124 -10.96 7.61 6.60
C ALA A 124 -11.66 6.56 7.48
N LEU A 125 -11.48 6.69 8.79
CA LEU A 125 -12.24 5.90 9.75
C LEU A 125 -13.51 6.67 10.16
N PHE A 126 -14.67 6.14 9.76
CA PHE A 126 -15.99 6.69 10.05
C PHE A 126 -16.54 6.13 11.37
N ILE A 127 -16.82 7.01 12.33
CA ILE A 127 -17.44 6.66 13.61
C ILE A 127 -18.78 7.38 13.68
N ALA A 128 -19.89 6.66 13.75
CA ALA A 128 -21.20 7.27 13.93
C ALA A 128 -21.53 7.42 15.43
N TYR A 129 -22.13 8.55 15.81
CA TYR A 129 -22.75 8.74 17.12
C TYR A 129 -24.25 8.95 16.96
N ILE A 130 -25.04 8.12 17.66
CA ILE A 130 -26.49 8.18 17.71
C ILE A 130 -26.91 8.80 19.06
N PRO A 131 -27.40 10.05 19.09
CA PRO A 131 -27.80 10.69 20.34
C PRO A 131 -29.10 10.11 20.89
N GLY A 132 -29.30 10.34 22.19
CA GLY A 132 -30.52 9.93 22.90
C GLY A 132 -31.70 10.83 22.56
N SER A 133 -32.83 10.64 23.24
CA SER A 133 -34.05 11.45 23.06
C SER A 133 -33.86 12.96 23.27
N THR A 134 -32.82 13.36 24.01
CA THR A 134 -32.50 14.78 24.26
C THR A 134 -31.70 15.45 23.15
N GLY A 135 -31.15 14.69 22.20
CA GLY A 135 -30.22 15.20 21.18
C GLY A 135 -28.83 15.53 21.70
N LYS A 136 -28.61 15.46 23.02
CA LYS A 136 -27.37 15.89 23.65
C LYS A 136 -26.39 14.74 23.84
N LEU A 137 -25.12 15.10 23.96
CA LEU A 137 -24.06 14.16 24.34
C LEU A 137 -24.24 13.72 25.81
N GLY A 138 -24.46 12.42 26.02
CA GLY A 138 -24.56 11.83 27.35
C GLY A 138 -23.19 11.52 27.96
N ALA A 139 -23.13 11.37 29.29
CA ALA A 139 -21.87 11.05 29.97
C ALA A 139 -21.32 9.66 29.58
N ALA A 140 -22.20 8.66 29.44
CA ALA A 140 -21.81 7.31 29.03
C ALA A 140 -21.26 7.29 27.60
N SER A 141 -22.00 7.86 26.65
CA SER A 141 -21.54 7.96 25.26
C SER A 141 -20.31 8.84 25.10
N ALA A 142 -20.17 9.92 25.88
CA ALA A 142 -18.94 10.72 25.90
C ALA A 142 -17.70 9.89 26.31
N GLY A 143 -17.83 9.02 27.31
CA GLY A 143 -16.76 8.11 27.72
C GLY A 143 -16.35 7.18 26.57
N SER A 144 -17.31 6.48 25.99
CA SER A 144 -17.05 5.53 24.91
C SER A 144 -16.49 6.17 23.64
N ILE A 145 -16.96 7.38 23.29
CA ILE A 145 -16.43 8.15 22.15
C ILE A 145 -14.97 8.55 22.40
N LYS A 146 -14.62 8.96 23.63
CA LYS A 146 -13.21 9.25 23.98
C LYS A 146 -12.33 8.03 23.78
N ASP A 147 -12.77 6.88 24.26
CA ASP A 147 -11.98 5.65 24.21
C ASP A 147 -11.76 5.18 22.77
N ILE A 148 -12.82 5.10 21.96
CA ILE A 148 -12.72 4.65 20.57
C ILE A 148 -11.93 5.63 19.70
N LEU A 149 -12.06 6.95 19.93
CA LEU A 149 -11.27 7.96 19.23
C LEU A 149 -9.80 7.84 19.60
N LEU A 150 -9.49 7.78 20.90
CA LEU A 150 -8.11 7.70 21.37
C LEU A 150 -7.43 6.42 20.88
N GLU A 151 -8.12 5.29 20.93
CA GLU A 151 -7.55 4.04 20.43
C GLU A 151 -7.36 4.05 18.92
N SER A 152 -8.34 4.54 18.16
CA SER A 152 -8.23 4.66 16.70
C SER A 152 -7.09 5.60 16.31
N MET A 153 -6.99 6.77 16.95
CA MET A 153 -5.87 7.70 16.74
C MET A 153 -4.53 7.04 17.02
N ASN A 154 -4.40 6.33 18.15
CA ASN A 154 -3.14 5.71 18.55
C ASN A 154 -2.78 4.49 17.69
N SER A 155 -3.76 3.72 17.23
CA SER A 155 -3.54 2.49 16.44
C SER A 155 -3.18 2.77 14.99
N TYR A 156 -3.63 3.91 14.47
CA TYR A 156 -3.40 4.32 13.08
C TYR A 156 -2.44 5.52 12.95
N GLY A 157 -2.01 6.12 14.06
CA GLY A 157 -1.14 7.30 14.03
C GLY A 157 -1.85 8.56 13.50
N ILE A 158 -3.16 8.67 13.71
CA ILE A 158 -3.97 9.78 13.23
C ILE A 158 -3.91 10.90 14.28
N SER A 159 -3.39 12.06 13.87
CA SER A 159 -3.33 13.23 14.74
C SER A 159 -4.74 13.67 15.19
N PRO A 160 -4.93 14.15 16.43
CA PRO A 160 -6.19 14.74 16.87
C PRO A 160 -6.70 15.87 15.95
N LYS A 161 -5.80 16.59 15.27
CA LYS A 161 -6.16 17.64 14.29
C LYS A 161 -6.79 17.11 12.99
N LYS A 162 -6.70 15.80 12.75
CA LYS A 162 -7.29 15.10 11.59
C LYS A 162 -8.60 14.40 11.95
N VAL A 163 -9.22 14.76 13.08
CA VAL A 163 -10.57 14.32 13.43
C VAL A 163 -11.56 15.40 13.00
N GLY A 164 -12.41 15.08 12.02
CA GLY A 164 -13.52 15.92 11.60
C GLY A 164 -14.81 15.57 12.33
N ILE A 165 -15.66 16.57 12.59
CA ILE A 165 -16.97 16.42 13.23
C ILE A 165 -18.04 16.81 12.20
N TRP A 166 -18.80 15.82 11.77
CA TRP A 166 -19.68 15.87 10.61
C TRP A 166 -21.10 15.45 10.96
N GLN A 167 -22.03 15.80 10.07
CA GLN A 167 -23.39 15.30 9.99
C GLN A 167 -23.58 14.62 8.63
N LEU A 168 -24.44 13.61 8.59
CA LEU A 168 -24.84 13.01 7.33
C LEU A 168 -25.94 13.85 6.69
N GLY A 169 -25.65 14.41 5.52
CA GLY A 169 -26.60 15.13 4.68
C GLY A 169 -26.94 14.34 3.41
N TYR A 170 -28.01 14.76 2.74
CA TYR A 170 -28.43 14.22 1.45
C TYR A 170 -28.56 15.37 0.45
N GLU A 171 -27.98 15.20 -0.73
CA GLU A 171 -28.31 16.02 -1.90
C GLU A 171 -29.64 15.54 -2.46
N LEU A 172 -30.49 16.51 -2.80
CA LEU A 172 -31.75 16.24 -3.47
C LEU A 172 -31.54 16.34 -4.98
N GLY A 173 -32.04 15.36 -5.71
CA GLY A 173 -32.14 15.40 -7.16
C GLY A 173 -33.15 16.45 -7.64
N GLU A 174 -33.23 16.63 -8.96
CA GLU A 174 -34.09 17.66 -9.57
C GLU A 174 -35.58 17.53 -9.22
N LYS A 175 -36.05 16.36 -8.77
CA LYS A 175 -37.44 16.11 -8.36
C LYS A 175 -37.60 16.02 -6.84
N GLY A 176 -36.57 16.38 -6.07
CA GLY A 176 -36.60 16.35 -4.61
C GLY A 176 -36.40 14.95 -4.01
N GLU A 177 -35.99 13.96 -4.80
CA GLU A 177 -35.57 12.64 -4.34
C GLU A 177 -34.17 12.68 -3.73
N MET A 178 -33.86 11.80 -2.78
CA MET A 178 -32.48 11.67 -2.30
C MET A 178 -31.60 11.09 -3.42
N ASP A 179 -30.57 11.84 -3.84
CA ASP A 179 -29.66 11.46 -4.92
C ASP A 179 -28.33 10.94 -4.35
N LYS A 180 -27.64 11.75 -3.52
CA LYS A 180 -26.32 11.41 -2.99
C LYS A 180 -26.18 11.74 -1.52
N THR A 181 -25.44 10.90 -0.81
CA THR A 181 -25.03 11.18 0.57
C THR A 181 -23.85 12.14 0.55
N GLN A 182 -23.83 13.12 1.45
CA GLN A 182 -22.74 14.08 1.65
C GLN A 182 -22.40 14.23 3.13
N LEU A 183 -21.14 14.55 3.44
CA LEU A 183 -20.78 14.99 4.78
C LEU A 183 -20.92 16.50 4.85
N VAL A 184 -21.80 16.95 5.74
CA VAL A 184 -21.98 18.37 6.04
C VAL A 184 -21.43 18.66 7.41
N ASP A 185 -21.00 19.89 7.62
CA ASP A 185 -20.55 20.34 8.93
C ASP A 185 -21.62 20.07 10.00
N ALA A 186 -21.22 19.45 11.11
CA ALA A 186 -22.12 19.32 12.24
C ALA A 186 -22.56 20.70 12.77
N ASP A 187 -23.73 20.75 13.43
CA ASP A 187 -24.21 22.00 14.02
C ASP A 187 -23.25 22.56 15.10
N LYS A 188 -23.45 23.83 15.45
CA LYS A 188 -22.54 24.57 16.34
C LYS A 188 -22.44 23.94 17.74
N GLU A 189 -23.53 23.37 18.25
CA GLU A 189 -23.55 22.76 19.58
C GLU A 189 -22.74 21.46 19.56
N ALA A 190 -23.03 20.56 18.63
CA ALA A 190 -22.29 19.32 18.44
C ALA A 190 -20.80 19.58 18.20
N LYS A 191 -20.45 20.52 17.31
CA LYS A 191 -19.05 20.89 17.07
C LYS A 191 -18.35 21.36 18.34
N SER A 192 -19.02 22.18 19.16
CA SER A 192 -18.43 22.68 20.41
C SER A 192 -18.19 21.55 21.41
N ASP A 193 -19.17 20.66 21.60
CA ASP A 193 -19.08 19.59 22.58
C ASP A 193 -18.04 18.54 22.21
N PHE A 194 -18.00 18.12 20.94
CA PHE A 194 -17.02 17.14 20.47
C PHE A 194 -15.61 17.73 20.34
N ALA A 195 -15.45 19.02 20.05
CA ALA A 195 -14.15 19.68 20.12
C ALA A 195 -13.58 19.66 21.55
N LYS A 196 -14.38 20.02 22.56
CA LYS A 196 -13.96 19.93 23.98
C LYS A 196 -13.63 18.50 24.39
N LEU A 197 -14.38 17.52 23.88
CA LEU A 197 -14.12 16.10 24.11
C LEU A 197 -12.75 15.71 23.53
N LEU A 198 -12.46 16.08 22.28
CA LEU A 198 -11.17 15.83 21.63
C LEU A 198 -10.01 16.51 22.36
N ASP A 199 -10.18 17.77 22.77
CA ASP A 199 -9.17 18.50 23.55
C ASP A 199 -8.85 17.78 24.86
N SER A 200 -9.87 17.20 25.52
CA SER A 200 -9.69 16.47 26.78
C SER A 200 -8.87 15.18 26.65
N ILE A 201 -8.76 14.61 25.45
CA ILE A 201 -7.99 13.37 25.20
C ILE A 201 -6.71 13.61 24.39
N ALA A 202 -6.49 14.81 23.85
CA ALA A 202 -5.34 15.13 23.02
C ALA A 202 -4.00 14.88 23.75
N GLY A 203 -3.95 15.13 25.06
CA GLY A 203 -2.76 14.86 25.89
C GLY A 203 -2.42 13.37 26.06
N ASN A 204 -3.37 12.47 25.77
CA ASN A 204 -3.17 11.02 25.85
C ASN A 204 -2.78 10.40 24.49
N TYR A 205 -2.68 11.21 23.44
CA TYR A 205 -2.27 10.76 22.11
C TYR A 205 -0.83 10.24 22.14
N SER A 206 -0.66 8.95 21.89
CA SER A 206 0.60 8.22 21.89
C SER A 206 0.54 7.15 20.79
N PRO A 207 0.87 7.53 19.54
CA PRO A 207 0.73 6.64 18.40
C PRO A 207 1.67 5.45 18.50
N LYS A 208 1.14 4.25 18.31
CA LYS A 208 1.91 3.01 18.30
C LYS A 208 2.60 2.87 16.95
N LYS A 209 3.94 2.82 16.95
CA LYS A 209 4.69 2.53 15.72
C LYS A 209 4.38 1.10 15.27
N ARG A 210 3.76 0.95 14.09
CA ARG A 210 3.56 -0.36 13.46
C ARG A 210 4.91 -0.89 12.99
N THR A 211 5.14 -2.17 13.23
CA THR A 211 6.31 -2.90 12.74
C THR A 211 5.81 -3.97 11.79
N TYR A 212 6.34 -3.97 10.57
CA TYR A 212 5.96 -4.92 9.52
C TYR A 212 6.95 -6.09 9.50
N LYS A 213 6.46 -7.27 9.11
CA LYS A 213 7.28 -8.46 8.92
C LYS A 213 6.88 -9.09 7.60
N VAL A 214 7.88 -9.32 6.76
CA VAL A 214 7.72 -9.95 5.46
C VAL A 214 8.69 -11.10 5.39
N GLU A 215 8.24 -12.23 4.88
CA GLU A 215 9.08 -13.36 4.51
C GLU A 215 9.25 -13.39 2.99
N ILE A 216 10.46 -13.66 2.52
CA ILE A 216 10.72 -13.90 1.11
C ILE A 216 10.57 -15.41 0.89
N VAL A 217 9.52 -15.78 0.15
CA VAL A 217 9.18 -17.17 -0.15
C VAL A 217 10.01 -17.69 -1.31
N ASP A 218 10.17 -16.89 -2.36
CA ASP A 218 10.94 -17.27 -3.55
C ASP A 218 11.45 -16.03 -4.30
N VAL A 219 12.55 -16.19 -5.02
CA VAL A 219 13.10 -15.17 -5.93
C VAL A 219 13.48 -15.84 -7.24
N VAL A 220 12.73 -15.52 -8.29
CA VAL A 220 12.95 -16.05 -9.64
C VAL A 220 13.56 -14.96 -10.51
N VAL A 221 14.80 -15.19 -10.93
CA VAL A 221 15.52 -14.38 -11.92
C VAL A 221 15.49 -15.08 -13.29
N PRO A 222 15.67 -14.35 -14.41
CA PRO A 222 15.80 -14.97 -15.72
C PRO A 222 16.93 -16.00 -15.75
N LYS A 223 16.64 -17.20 -16.28
CA LYS A 223 17.63 -18.28 -16.44
C LYS A 223 18.50 -18.10 -17.68
N GLU A 224 17.92 -17.50 -18.71
CA GLU A 224 18.61 -17.22 -19.96
C GLU A 224 19.43 -15.94 -19.84
N LYS A 225 20.46 -15.82 -20.67
CA LYS A 225 21.23 -14.57 -20.73
C LYS A 225 20.35 -13.47 -21.30
N VAL A 226 20.37 -12.31 -20.66
CA VAL A 226 19.62 -11.13 -21.11
C VAL A 226 20.60 -10.18 -21.79
N LYS A 227 20.20 -9.58 -22.91
CA LYS A 227 21.11 -8.71 -23.67
C LYS A 227 21.34 -7.40 -22.95
N ILE A 228 22.54 -6.84 -23.12
CA ILE A 228 22.85 -5.52 -22.59
C ILE A 228 21.90 -4.45 -23.14
N GLY A 229 21.47 -3.53 -22.27
CA GLY A 229 20.53 -2.47 -22.63
C GLY A 229 19.06 -2.90 -22.70
N GLU A 230 18.76 -4.20 -22.57
CA GLU A 230 17.38 -4.67 -22.39
C GLU A 230 16.93 -4.57 -20.92
N THR A 231 15.66 -4.89 -20.69
CA THR A 231 15.05 -4.99 -19.36
C THR A 231 14.84 -6.45 -19.00
N ALA A 232 15.12 -6.81 -17.75
CA ALA A 232 14.82 -8.12 -17.19
C ALA A 232 13.70 -8.03 -16.14
N GLU A 233 12.87 -9.07 -16.02
CA GLU A 233 11.88 -9.20 -14.96
C GLU A 233 12.39 -10.12 -13.86
N VAL A 234 12.37 -9.63 -12.62
CA VAL A 234 12.65 -10.42 -11.42
C VAL A 234 11.34 -10.59 -10.65
N ARG A 235 10.97 -11.84 -10.37
CA ARG A 235 9.74 -12.17 -9.65
C ARG A 235 10.09 -12.53 -8.21
N ILE A 236 9.57 -11.78 -7.26
CA ILE A 236 9.84 -11.94 -5.84
C ILE A 236 8.53 -12.32 -5.18
N LYS A 237 8.44 -13.56 -4.71
CA LYS A 237 7.27 -14.02 -3.95
C LYS A 237 7.48 -13.69 -2.48
N VAL A 238 6.61 -12.88 -1.92
CA VAL A 238 6.66 -12.44 -0.52
C VAL A 238 5.42 -12.90 0.24
N LYS A 239 5.58 -13.14 1.55
CA LYS A 239 4.48 -13.43 2.46
C LYS A 239 4.44 -12.41 3.60
N ASN A 240 3.27 -11.89 3.92
CA ASN A 240 3.11 -11.09 5.13
C ASN A 240 2.94 -12.01 6.34
N VAL A 241 3.96 -12.04 7.20
CA VAL A 241 4.01 -12.80 8.45
C VAL A 241 3.95 -11.87 9.67
N GLY A 242 3.48 -10.64 9.43
CA GLY A 242 3.32 -9.61 10.44
C GLY A 242 1.94 -9.61 11.08
N ASP A 243 1.71 -8.58 11.87
CA ASP A 243 0.46 -8.37 12.60
C ASP A 243 -0.44 -7.33 11.90
N TYR A 244 0.00 -6.76 10.78
CA TYR A 244 -0.71 -5.70 10.05
C TYR A 244 -0.68 -5.95 8.55
N ASN A 245 -1.76 -5.59 7.87
CA ASN A 245 -1.76 -5.47 6.41
C ASN A 245 -0.70 -4.45 5.97
N ILE A 246 -0.04 -4.73 4.85
CA ILE A 246 0.90 -3.80 4.22
C ILE A 246 0.19 -3.19 3.02
N TYR A 247 0.16 -1.87 2.94
CA TYR A 247 -0.44 -1.14 1.83
C TYR A 247 0.64 -0.47 0.99
N SER A 248 0.33 -0.12 -0.25
CA SER A 248 1.23 0.71 -1.06
C SER A 248 1.61 2.02 -0.36
N SER A 249 0.66 2.63 0.36
CA SER A 249 0.87 3.84 1.17
C SER A 249 1.72 3.64 2.43
N THR A 250 1.97 2.38 2.83
CA THR A 250 2.89 2.06 3.94
C THR A 250 4.33 2.39 3.58
N ASN A 251 4.66 2.51 2.29
CA ASN A 251 6.01 2.82 1.79
C ASN A 251 7.05 1.81 2.30
N VAL A 252 6.82 0.54 1.98
CA VAL A 252 7.81 -0.54 2.14
C VAL A 252 8.53 -0.71 0.81
N PHE A 253 9.85 -0.85 0.85
CA PHE A 253 10.68 -0.83 -0.34
C PHE A 253 11.58 -2.06 -0.44
N ILE A 254 11.91 -2.45 -1.67
CA ILE A 254 13.04 -3.32 -2.00
C ILE A 254 14.23 -2.41 -2.26
N SER A 255 15.26 -2.53 -1.43
CA SER A 255 16.39 -1.60 -1.36
C SER A 255 17.71 -2.33 -1.50
N LEU A 256 18.71 -1.68 -2.11
CA LEU A 256 20.06 -2.24 -2.15
C LEU A 256 20.63 -2.31 -0.73
N LYS A 257 21.18 -3.47 -0.34
CA LYS A 257 21.65 -3.73 1.04
C LYS A 257 22.79 -2.79 1.47
N GLU A 258 23.63 -2.38 0.54
CA GLU A 258 24.75 -1.47 0.80
C GLU A 258 24.34 0.00 0.90
N GLY A 259 23.08 0.33 0.54
CA GLY A 259 22.59 1.72 0.48
C GLY A 259 23.17 2.54 -0.68
N ALA A 260 23.98 1.92 -1.55
CA ALA A 260 24.51 2.53 -2.76
C ALA A 260 23.50 2.52 -3.92
N ARG A 261 23.83 3.24 -5.00
CA ARG A 261 23.05 3.20 -6.24
C ARG A 261 23.17 1.82 -6.88
N SER A 262 22.03 1.22 -7.19
CA SER A 262 21.98 -0.04 -7.92
C SER A 262 22.41 0.13 -9.37
N THR A 263 23.21 -0.81 -9.88
CA THR A 263 23.54 -0.89 -11.32
C THR A 263 22.35 -1.40 -12.15
N PHE A 264 21.39 -2.06 -11.50
CA PHE A 264 20.12 -2.51 -12.09
C PHE A 264 19.06 -1.40 -12.22
N TYR A 265 19.37 -0.18 -11.80
CA TYR A 265 18.45 0.94 -11.82
C TYR A 265 17.85 1.19 -13.22
N LEU A 266 16.52 1.19 -13.27
CA LEU A 266 15.74 1.48 -14.47
C LEU A 266 14.87 2.73 -14.23
N PRO A 267 15.28 3.91 -14.73
CA PRO A 267 14.59 5.17 -14.43
C PRO A 267 13.10 5.23 -14.80
N SER A 268 12.66 4.40 -15.75
CA SER A 268 11.26 4.34 -16.18
C SER A 268 10.36 3.54 -15.22
N GLU A 269 10.96 2.78 -14.30
CA GLU A 269 10.24 1.83 -13.42
C GLU A 269 10.58 2.07 -11.93
N TRP A 270 11.73 2.66 -11.62
CA TRP A 270 12.21 2.89 -10.26
C TRP A 270 12.11 4.37 -9.89
N ASP A 271 11.42 4.69 -8.78
CA ASP A 271 11.31 6.07 -8.27
C ASP A 271 12.67 6.65 -7.84
N SER A 272 13.65 5.79 -7.54
CA SER A 272 14.99 6.20 -7.17
C SER A 272 16.01 5.12 -7.53
N PRO A 273 17.30 5.47 -7.69
CA PRO A 273 18.36 4.49 -7.97
C PRO A 273 18.71 3.56 -6.79
N TYR A 274 18.08 3.73 -5.63
CA TYR A 274 18.42 3.01 -4.41
C TYR A 274 17.38 1.95 -4.04
N GLN A 275 16.13 2.14 -4.49
CA GLN A 275 15.00 1.34 -4.03
C GLN A 275 13.80 1.38 -4.98
N VAL A 276 12.94 0.36 -4.86
CA VAL A 276 11.66 0.19 -5.57
C VAL A 276 10.56 -0.04 -4.55
N ALA A 277 9.37 0.49 -4.76
CA ALA A 277 8.21 0.18 -3.91
C ALA A 277 7.90 -1.33 -3.95
N LEU A 278 7.64 -1.93 -2.78
CA LEU A 278 7.25 -3.35 -2.69
C LEU A 278 5.88 -3.59 -3.32
N LEU A 279 4.97 -2.61 -3.23
CA LEU A 279 3.59 -2.68 -3.69
C LEU A 279 3.28 -1.48 -4.59
N GLN A 280 2.54 -1.71 -5.67
CA GLN A 280 2.07 -0.65 -6.57
C GLN A 280 0.89 0.10 -5.97
N SER A 281 0.58 1.28 -6.51
CA SER A 281 -0.52 2.13 -6.02
C SER A 281 -1.85 1.36 -5.93
N GLY A 282 -2.49 1.40 -4.76
CA GLY A 282 -3.77 0.74 -4.49
C GLY A 282 -3.65 -0.73 -4.10
N GLU A 283 -2.45 -1.29 -4.15
CA GLU A 283 -2.22 -2.67 -3.73
C GLU A 283 -2.12 -2.83 -2.21
N ARG A 284 -2.44 -4.05 -1.78
CA ARG A 284 -2.29 -4.54 -0.40
C ARG A 284 -1.60 -5.90 -0.41
N LEU A 285 -0.92 -6.20 0.69
CA LEU A 285 -0.50 -7.54 1.11
C LEU A 285 -1.14 -7.83 2.47
N ALA A 286 -2.18 -8.65 2.48
CA ALA A 286 -2.96 -9.03 3.65
C ALA A 286 -2.18 -9.97 4.58
N LEU A 287 -2.67 -10.16 5.81
CA LEU A 287 -2.09 -11.12 6.75
C LEU A 287 -2.06 -12.53 6.14
N GLU A 288 -0.93 -13.21 6.28
CA GLU A 288 -0.66 -14.55 5.73
C GLU A 288 -0.76 -14.67 4.19
N GLU A 289 -1.04 -13.57 3.47
CA GLU A 289 -1.10 -13.56 2.02
C GLU A 289 0.30 -13.71 1.43
N GLU A 290 0.41 -14.57 0.42
CA GLU A 290 1.56 -14.62 -0.47
C GLU A 290 1.26 -13.85 -1.75
N LYS A 291 2.20 -13.00 -2.18
CA LYS A 291 2.07 -12.21 -3.40
C LYS A 291 3.35 -12.22 -4.21
N GLU A 292 3.21 -12.35 -5.53
CA GLU A 292 4.31 -12.20 -6.48
C GLU A 292 4.47 -10.73 -6.86
N ILE A 293 5.65 -10.17 -6.61
CA ILE A 293 6.04 -8.81 -6.98
C ILE A 293 6.97 -8.90 -8.19
N ILE A 294 6.63 -8.19 -9.27
CA ILE A 294 7.46 -8.13 -10.47
C ILE A 294 8.28 -6.85 -10.43
N VAL A 295 9.60 -6.99 -10.30
CA VAL A 295 10.56 -5.90 -10.36
C VAL A 295 11.27 -5.94 -11.70
N LYS A 296 11.03 -4.92 -12.53
CA LYS A 296 11.78 -4.74 -13.77
C LYS A 296 13.11 -4.08 -13.47
N VAL A 297 14.18 -4.62 -14.03
CA VAL A 297 15.56 -4.16 -13.84
C VAL A 297 16.23 -3.88 -15.17
N GLY A 298 17.07 -2.86 -15.22
CA GLY A 298 17.94 -2.61 -16.38
C GLY A 298 19.08 -3.61 -16.40
N VAL A 299 19.43 -4.13 -17.58
CA VAL A 299 20.58 -5.02 -17.75
C VAL A 299 21.85 -4.17 -17.89
N PRO A 300 22.77 -4.22 -16.91
CA PRO A 300 23.89 -3.29 -16.86
C PRO A 300 25.03 -3.78 -17.76
N LEU A 301 26.00 -2.91 -18.05
CA LEU A 301 27.14 -3.21 -18.92
C LEU A 301 28.23 -4.05 -18.20
N PHE A 302 27.82 -5.03 -17.40
CA PHE A 302 28.71 -5.87 -16.58
C PHE A 302 28.67 -7.36 -16.99
N PRO A 303 29.08 -7.72 -18.21
CA PRO A 303 29.19 -9.12 -18.60
C PRO A 303 30.32 -9.85 -17.83
N PRO A 304 30.29 -11.19 -17.75
CA PRO A 304 29.21 -12.07 -18.21
C PRO A 304 28.05 -12.17 -17.20
N GLU A 305 28.21 -11.65 -15.99
CA GLU A 305 27.20 -11.65 -14.94
C GLU A 305 27.32 -10.45 -14.02
N LYS A 306 26.18 -10.00 -13.50
CA LYS A 306 26.12 -9.02 -12.42
C LYS A 306 25.22 -9.54 -11.32
N SER A 307 25.64 -9.32 -10.07
CA SER A 307 24.81 -9.61 -8.91
C SER A 307 24.86 -8.50 -7.88
N GLU A 308 23.73 -8.30 -7.20
CA GLU A 308 23.55 -7.33 -6.13
C GLU A 308 22.68 -7.93 -5.03
N ASP A 309 22.97 -7.58 -3.78
CA ASP A 309 22.20 -8.01 -2.61
C ASP A 309 21.18 -6.94 -2.22
N PHE A 310 19.92 -7.37 -2.12
CA PHE A 310 18.77 -6.55 -1.76
C PHE A 310 18.22 -6.93 -0.40
N VAL A 311 17.51 -6.01 0.20
CA VAL A 311 16.76 -6.15 1.46
C VAL A 311 15.40 -5.47 1.32
N ILE A 312 14.43 -5.83 2.16
CA ILE A 312 13.18 -5.07 2.27
C ILE A 312 13.32 -4.08 3.43
N THR A 313 12.97 -2.81 3.21
CA THR A 313 13.07 -1.72 4.20
C THR A 313 11.71 -1.06 4.45
N ASP A 314 11.51 -0.57 5.68
CA ASP A 314 10.37 0.30 6.00
C ASP A 314 10.57 1.74 5.48
N SER A 315 9.57 2.59 5.68
CA SER A 315 9.58 3.99 5.26
C SER A 315 10.64 4.86 5.96
N GLY A 316 11.23 4.38 7.05
CA GLY A 316 12.36 5.00 7.74
C GLY A 316 13.72 4.43 7.30
N GLY A 317 13.77 3.56 6.30
CA GLY A 317 14.99 2.90 5.83
C GLY A 317 15.46 1.76 6.73
N ASN A 318 14.66 1.32 7.71
CA ASN A 318 15.04 0.22 8.59
C ASN A 318 14.83 -1.11 7.88
N VAL A 319 15.84 -1.97 7.90
CA VAL A 319 15.78 -3.30 7.28
C VAL A 319 14.82 -4.21 8.04
N LEU A 320 13.87 -4.81 7.32
CA LEU A 320 13.01 -5.87 7.84
C LEU A 320 13.82 -7.16 8.01
N LYS A 321 13.67 -7.81 9.16
CA LYS A 321 14.46 -8.99 9.52
C LYS A 321 14.31 -10.11 8.48
N ASN A 322 15.42 -10.77 8.16
CA ASN A 322 15.48 -11.95 7.27
C ASN A 322 14.94 -11.71 5.84
N THR A 323 15.02 -10.47 5.35
CA THR A 323 14.59 -10.12 3.98
C THR A 323 15.75 -9.93 3.00
N SER A 324 16.93 -10.50 3.28
CA SER A 324 18.08 -10.39 2.39
C SER A 324 17.96 -11.40 1.25
N PHE A 325 18.11 -10.95 0.01
CA PHE A 325 18.13 -11.82 -1.18
C PHE A 325 19.09 -11.27 -2.23
N LYS A 326 19.45 -12.10 -3.20
CA LYS A 326 20.39 -11.73 -4.27
C LYS A 326 19.70 -11.76 -5.62
N ILE A 327 19.82 -10.69 -6.38
CA ILE A 327 19.50 -10.69 -7.80
C ILE A 327 20.79 -10.96 -8.55
N ARG A 328 20.82 -12.02 -9.37
CA ARG A 328 21.94 -12.35 -10.26
C ARG A 328 21.42 -12.47 -11.69
N LEU A 329 21.96 -11.66 -12.60
CA LEU A 329 21.67 -11.72 -14.02
C LEU A 329 22.89 -12.23 -14.78
N SER A 330 22.67 -13.21 -15.66
CA SER A 330 23.63 -13.56 -16.71
C SER A 330 23.40 -12.64 -17.91
N ILE A 331 24.47 -12.05 -18.42
CA ILE A 331 24.42 -10.96 -19.37
C ILE A 331 25.02 -11.41 -20.70
N ASP A 332 24.27 -11.24 -21.78
CA ASP A 332 24.75 -11.42 -23.14
C ASP A 332 25.17 -10.07 -23.72
N LYS A 333 26.47 -9.89 -23.94
CA LYS A 333 26.96 -8.71 -24.65
C LYS A 333 26.85 -8.82 -26.17
N GLY A 334 26.48 -10.00 -26.70
CA GLY A 334 26.48 -10.26 -28.13
C GLY A 334 27.85 -9.97 -28.75
N GLU A 335 27.85 -9.23 -29.86
CA GLU A 335 29.07 -8.78 -30.56
C GLU A 335 29.58 -7.42 -30.06
N GLN A 336 28.95 -6.84 -29.04
CA GLN A 336 29.30 -5.51 -28.57
C GLN A 336 30.60 -5.54 -27.75
N GLU A 337 31.50 -4.65 -28.09
CA GLU A 337 32.69 -4.37 -27.29
C GLU A 337 32.32 -3.35 -26.21
N ILE A 338 32.66 -3.68 -24.97
CA ILE A 338 32.39 -2.82 -23.82
C ILE A 338 33.74 -2.37 -23.29
N ILE A 339 33.84 -1.08 -22.99
CA ILE A 339 35.01 -0.51 -22.32
C ILE A 339 34.64 -0.05 -20.92
N GLU A 340 35.55 -0.23 -19.97
CA GLU A 340 35.51 0.37 -18.64
C GLU A 340 36.55 1.49 -18.55
N VAL A 341 36.16 2.63 -17.99
CA VAL A 341 37.08 3.74 -17.72
C VAL A 341 37.97 3.36 -16.54
N THR A 342 39.28 3.36 -16.75
CA THR A 342 40.24 2.99 -15.70
C THR A 342 40.58 4.18 -14.81
N ASP A 343 41.05 3.90 -13.59
CA ASP A 343 41.59 4.93 -12.71
C ASP A 343 42.72 5.73 -13.37
N ASN A 344 42.72 7.04 -13.12
CA ASN A 344 43.74 7.95 -13.60
C ASN A 344 43.96 9.09 -12.59
N PRO A 345 45.12 9.80 -12.63
CA PRO A 345 45.48 10.79 -11.62
C PRO A 345 44.53 11.99 -11.49
N VAL A 346 43.69 12.25 -12.49
CA VAL A 346 42.74 13.38 -12.48
C VAL A 346 41.32 12.97 -12.08
N GLY A 347 41.03 11.67 -11.99
CA GLY A 347 39.74 11.13 -11.55
C GLY A 347 38.61 11.22 -12.58
N TYR A 348 38.92 11.56 -13.83
CA TYR A 348 37.95 11.60 -14.94
C TYR A 348 38.66 11.46 -16.28
N LEU A 349 37.90 11.11 -17.32
CA LEU A 349 38.36 11.03 -18.70
C LEU A 349 37.53 11.97 -19.57
N ASN A 350 38.20 12.74 -20.43
CA ASN A 350 37.53 13.65 -21.34
C ASN A 350 36.97 12.86 -22.53
N VAL A 351 35.71 13.14 -22.88
CA VAL A 351 35.09 12.70 -24.13
C VAL A 351 35.18 13.86 -25.12
N ARG A 352 35.81 13.63 -26.28
CA ARG A 352 36.10 14.67 -27.28
C ARG A 352 35.26 14.54 -28.54
N SER A 353 34.99 15.65 -29.23
CA SER A 353 34.21 15.64 -30.49
C SER A 353 34.89 14.88 -31.62
N THR A 354 36.23 14.87 -31.66
CA THR A 354 37.06 14.09 -32.59
C THR A 354 38.25 13.45 -31.86
N PRO A 355 38.88 12.41 -32.44
CA PRO A 355 40.14 11.87 -31.90
C PRO A 355 41.23 12.95 -31.80
N GLY A 356 42.04 12.90 -30.74
CA GLY A 356 43.15 13.83 -30.54
C GLY A 356 42.74 15.18 -29.91
N LEU A 357 42.91 16.27 -30.66
CA LEU A 357 42.78 17.65 -30.16
C LEU A 357 41.36 18.23 -30.26
N GLY A 358 40.35 17.41 -30.54
CA GLY A 358 38.95 17.86 -30.59
C GLY A 358 38.45 18.44 -29.28
N ASP A 359 37.41 19.28 -29.33
CA ASP A 359 36.82 19.91 -28.15
C ASP A 359 36.31 18.87 -27.15
N VAL A 360 36.46 19.15 -25.85
CA VAL A 360 35.89 18.33 -24.78
C VAL A 360 34.39 18.59 -24.71
N ILE A 361 33.58 17.58 -25.04
CA ILE A 361 32.12 17.71 -25.10
C ILE A 361 31.42 17.21 -23.84
N THR A 362 32.05 16.29 -23.11
CA THR A 362 31.62 15.79 -21.79
C THR A 362 32.78 15.09 -21.07
N LYS A 363 32.54 14.58 -19.86
CA LYS A 363 33.48 13.82 -19.05
C LYS A 363 32.83 12.56 -18.52
N VAL A 364 33.63 11.53 -18.33
CA VAL A 364 33.27 10.24 -17.72
C VAL A 364 34.26 9.93 -16.59
N VAL A 365 33.90 9.07 -15.65
CA VAL A 365 34.71 8.77 -14.45
C VAL A 365 35.11 7.30 -14.37
N PRO A 366 36.18 6.95 -13.64
CA PRO A 366 36.58 5.56 -13.46
C PRO A 366 35.45 4.66 -12.98
N GLY A 367 35.40 3.44 -13.51
CA GLY A 367 34.35 2.44 -13.26
C GLY A 367 33.10 2.59 -14.13
N GLU A 368 32.91 3.71 -14.85
CA GLU A 368 31.85 3.80 -15.85
C GLU A 368 32.17 2.92 -17.05
N ARG A 369 31.12 2.28 -17.58
CA ARG A 369 31.22 1.37 -18.73
C ARG A 369 30.41 1.88 -19.90
N PHE A 370 30.90 1.65 -21.11
CA PHE A 370 30.29 2.12 -22.35
C PHE A 370 30.40 1.07 -23.45
N ILE A 371 29.40 1.05 -24.32
CA ILE A 371 29.46 0.28 -25.57
C ILE A 371 30.32 1.07 -26.56
N VAL A 372 31.27 0.40 -27.19
CA VAL A 372 32.08 0.96 -28.27
C VAL A 372 31.23 1.04 -29.53
N LEU A 373 31.08 2.26 -30.04
CA LEU A 373 30.36 2.54 -31.29
C LEU A 373 31.29 2.46 -32.51
N GLU A 374 32.54 2.88 -32.34
CA GLU A 374 33.56 2.90 -33.38
C GLU A 374 34.95 2.88 -32.76
N THR A 375 35.92 2.32 -33.48
CA THR A 375 37.34 2.29 -33.07
C THR A 375 38.18 2.99 -34.11
N GLN A 376 39.01 3.95 -33.68
CA GLN A 376 39.92 4.68 -34.55
C GLN A 376 41.26 4.91 -33.84
N ASP A 377 42.32 4.29 -34.35
CA ASP A 377 43.74 4.46 -33.99
C ASP A 377 44.00 5.07 -32.59
N GLY A 378 43.82 4.27 -31.54
CA GLY A 378 44.03 4.68 -30.15
C GLY A 378 42.85 5.40 -29.49
N TYR A 379 41.67 5.41 -30.11
CA TYR A 379 40.45 6.01 -29.57
C TYR A 379 39.24 5.11 -29.78
N TYR A 380 38.30 5.20 -28.83
CA TYR A 380 36.99 4.57 -28.90
C TYR A 380 35.89 5.63 -28.89
N LYS A 381 34.93 5.49 -29.80
CA LYS A 381 33.73 6.32 -29.82
C LYS A 381 32.68 5.72 -28.89
N ILE A 382 32.12 6.54 -28.01
CA ILE A 382 31.08 6.16 -27.04
C ILE A 382 29.94 7.18 -27.04
N SER A 383 28.79 6.78 -26.51
CA SER A 383 27.69 7.70 -26.17
C SER A 383 27.64 7.91 -24.65
N ALA A 384 27.89 9.14 -24.21
CA ALA A 384 27.93 9.51 -22.80
C ALA A 384 27.16 10.82 -22.57
N ASN A 385 26.32 10.88 -21.54
CA ASN A 385 25.55 12.07 -21.18
C ASN A 385 24.76 12.68 -22.37
N GLY A 386 24.20 11.82 -23.22
CA GLY A 386 23.44 12.21 -24.41
C GLY A 386 24.26 12.73 -25.59
N LYS A 387 25.59 12.60 -25.55
CA LYS A 387 26.51 13.01 -26.63
C LYS A 387 27.40 11.86 -27.07
N GLU A 388 27.62 11.75 -28.37
CA GLU A 388 28.63 10.84 -28.91
C GLU A 388 29.99 11.53 -29.06
N GLY A 389 31.05 10.86 -28.63
CA GLY A 389 32.41 11.36 -28.78
C GLY A 389 33.47 10.31 -28.44
N TRP A 390 34.72 10.73 -28.45
CA TRP A 390 35.89 9.86 -28.44
C TRP A 390 36.63 9.92 -27.12
N VAL A 391 37.00 8.75 -26.61
CA VAL A 391 37.89 8.58 -25.46
C VAL A 391 39.19 7.94 -25.92
N VAL A 392 40.31 8.34 -25.32
CA VAL A 392 41.62 7.73 -25.64
C VAL A 392 41.72 6.34 -25.01
N SER A 393 42.19 5.37 -25.79
CA SER A 393 42.23 3.95 -25.40
C SER A 393 43.15 3.66 -24.21
N THR A 394 44.10 4.55 -23.91
CA THR A 394 45.06 4.39 -22.80
C THR A 394 44.43 4.44 -21.40
N TYR A 395 43.24 5.03 -21.27
CA TYR A 395 42.54 5.17 -19.97
C TYR A 395 41.24 4.37 -19.92
N VAL A 396 41.14 3.33 -20.75
CA VAL A 396 40.02 2.41 -20.78
C VAL A 396 40.52 0.99 -21.02
N GLU A 397 39.75 -0.01 -20.58
CA GLU A 397 40.03 -1.41 -20.86
C GLU A 397 38.79 -2.11 -21.42
N ILE A 398 38.99 -3.09 -22.31
CA ILE A 398 37.89 -3.89 -22.87
C ILE A 398 37.47 -4.95 -21.84
N VAL A 399 36.17 -5.08 -21.59
CA VAL A 399 35.58 -5.97 -20.58
C VAL A 399 34.55 -6.98 -21.12
#